data_AF-A0A0S4TYE9-F1
#
_entry.id   AF-A0A0S4TYE9-F1
#
_cell.length_a   1.000
_cell.length_b   1.000
_cell.length_c   1.000
_cell.angle_alpha   90.00
_cell.angle_beta   90.00
_cell.angle_gamma   90.00
#
_symmetry.space_group_name_H-M   'P 1'
#
loop_
_entity.id
_entity.type
_entity.pdbx_description
1 polymer ?
#
loop_
_entity_poly.entity_id
_entity_poly.type
_entity_poly.pdbx_seq_one_letter_code
_entity_poly.pdbx_strand_id
1 'polypeptide(L)'
;MMRRIAVWALAACLSACAGETGPGTAGMPSVEQIVAKNAAARGGADAWHRIDAMVWIGHVESRGAPAHFVLAMKRPNKTRFEVVAMNRMALRVYDGTQGWKLRPMQRGEGPNVQPYTPDELKFAHDEQVIDGLLIDHAAKGIAIALEGTDDIEGRKAYRLNVRMPSGATRHVWIDAGTFLEVKYEREARGMAGQPVKVAVYYRNYQTIHDVTLPLVIESHAGPEQTADKLVIDKVQFNPTLDDNLFARPVVAADRSRSVQAHPDAGAAVTMPHGTATP
;
A
#
# COMPACT_ATOMS: atom_id res chain seq x y z
N MET A 1 51.27 -38.85 6.87
CA MET A 1 51.36 -37.51 7.49
C MET A 1 52.35 -36.67 6.69
N MET A 2 51.96 -35.44 6.32
CA MET A 2 52.69 -34.34 5.67
C MET A 2 53.50 -34.64 4.39
N ARG A 3 52.92 -34.38 3.21
CA ARG A 3 52.83 -33.08 2.46
C ARG A 3 54.13 -32.70 1.73
N ARG A 4 54.13 -33.01 0.44
CA ARG A 4 55.08 -32.59 -0.60
C ARG A 4 54.96 -31.08 -0.85
N ILE A 5 56.11 -30.42 -0.91
CA ILE A 5 56.28 -29.06 -1.43
C ILE A 5 56.46 -29.19 -2.94
N ALA A 6 55.62 -28.52 -3.72
CA ALA A 6 55.82 -28.32 -5.15
C ALA A 6 55.49 -26.87 -5.48
N VAL A 7 56.56 -26.11 -5.74
CA VAL A 7 56.55 -24.79 -6.36
C VAL A 7 56.29 -25.01 -7.86
N TRP A 8 55.31 -24.34 -8.42
CA TRP A 8 55.16 -24.18 -9.87
C TRP A 8 54.99 -22.70 -10.19
N ALA A 9 55.87 -22.24 -11.07
CA ALA A 9 55.90 -20.91 -11.64
C ALA A 9 55.06 -20.83 -12.93
N LEU A 10 54.56 -19.62 -13.20
CA LEU A 10 54.20 -19.02 -14.50
C LEU A 10 53.25 -19.77 -15.45
N ALA A 11 52.08 -19.17 -15.68
CA ALA A 11 51.61 -18.81 -17.03
C ALA A 11 50.49 -17.75 -16.92
N ALA A 12 50.84 -16.51 -17.25
CA ALA A 12 49.87 -15.45 -17.45
C ALA A 12 49.19 -15.64 -18.82
N CYS A 13 47.98 -16.21 -18.83
CA CYS A 13 47.08 -16.10 -19.98
C CYS A 13 46.28 -14.80 -19.85
N LEU A 14 46.73 -13.76 -20.55
CA LEU A 14 45.89 -12.64 -20.95
C LEU A 14 44.87 -13.14 -22.00
N SER A 15 43.80 -13.77 -21.53
CA SER A 15 42.61 -13.95 -22.37
C SER A 15 41.86 -12.62 -22.39
N ALA A 16 42.01 -11.90 -23.50
CA ALA A 16 41.13 -10.81 -23.86
C ALA A 16 39.72 -11.38 -24.05
N CYS A 17 38.90 -11.32 -23.00
CA CYS A 17 37.46 -11.43 -23.14
C CYS A 17 36.99 -10.13 -23.80
N ALA A 18 37.02 -10.10 -25.13
CA ALA A 18 36.14 -9.22 -25.89
C ALA A 18 34.72 -9.54 -25.43
N GLY A 19 34.15 -8.67 -24.60
CA GLY A 19 32.74 -8.77 -24.22
C GLY A 19 31.91 -8.63 -25.48
N GLU A 20 31.36 -9.73 -25.95
CA GLU A 20 30.25 -9.71 -26.90
C GLU A 20 29.10 -8.96 -26.22
N THR A 21 28.95 -7.69 -26.58
CA THR A 21 27.69 -6.98 -26.41
C THR A 21 26.69 -7.65 -27.33
N GLY A 22 26.08 -8.74 -26.85
CA GLY A 22 24.88 -9.29 -27.47
C GLY A 22 23.86 -8.15 -27.61
N PRO A 23 23.12 -8.09 -28.73
CA PRO A 23 22.11 -7.07 -28.95
C PRO A 23 21.12 -7.15 -27.79
N GLY A 24 21.17 -6.14 -26.91
CA GLY A 24 20.22 -6.00 -25.82
C GLY A 24 18.83 -6.04 -26.41
N THR A 25 17.95 -6.78 -25.75
CA THR A 25 16.52 -6.83 -26.07
C THR A 25 15.96 -5.42 -25.93
N ALA A 26 16.06 -4.63 -27.00
CA ALA A 26 15.37 -3.37 -27.11
C ALA A 26 13.87 -3.72 -27.09
N GLY A 27 13.19 -3.43 -25.98
CA GLY A 27 11.76 -3.72 -25.90
C GLY A 27 11.07 -3.37 -24.59
N MET A 28 11.71 -3.50 -23.43
CA MET A 28 11.08 -3.18 -22.14
C MET A 28 12.08 -2.55 -21.16
N PRO A 29 11.64 -1.57 -20.34
CA PRO A 29 12.49 -1.00 -19.29
C PRO A 29 12.85 -2.05 -18.23
N SER A 30 13.99 -1.88 -17.57
CA SER A 30 14.35 -2.72 -16.42
C SER A 30 13.42 -2.44 -15.23
N VAL A 31 13.37 -3.35 -14.25
CA VAL A 31 12.60 -3.17 -13.01
C VAL A 31 13.04 -1.88 -12.31
N GLU A 32 14.34 -1.62 -12.25
CA GLU A 32 14.91 -0.42 -11.62
C GLU A 32 14.46 0.85 -12.33
N GLN A 33 14.38 0.83 -13.66
CA GLN A 33 13.86 1.96 -14.43
C GLN A 33 12.37 2.19 -14.17
N ILE A 34 11.56 1.12 -14.07
CA ILE A 34 10.13 1.24 -13.77
C ILE A 34 9.94 1.82 -12.36
N VAL A 35 10.67 1.29 -11.36
CA VAL A 35 10.60 1.75 -9.96
C VAL A 35 11.06 3.20 -9.84
N ALA A 36 12.17 3.58 -10.46
CA ALA A 36 12.67 4.95 -10.43
C ALA A 36 11.69 5.94 -11.08
N LYS A 37 11.11 5.57 -12.23
CA LYS A 37 10.10 6.40 -12.90
C LYS A 37 8.79 6.48 -12.12
N ASN A 38 8.38 5.39 -11.47
CA ASN A 38 7.22 5.40 -10.57
C ASN A 38 7.44 6.34 -9.38
N ALA A 39 8.59 6.25 -8.72
CA ALA A 39 8.95 7.15 -7.62
C ALA A 39 8.92 8.61 -8.09
N ALA A 40 9.50 8.91 -9.26
CA ALA A 40 9.46 10.26 -9.85
C ALA A 40 8.03 10.73 -10.16
N ALA A 41 7.20 9.88 -10.76
CA ALA A 41 5.79 10.19 -11.06
C ALA A 41 4.96 10.44 -9.79
N ARG A 42 5.35 9.82 -8.67
CA ARG A 42 4.72 9.99 -7.35
C ARG A 42 5.25 11.20 -6.55
N GLY A 43 6.14 12.01 -7.11
CA GLY A 43 6.73 13.19 -6.44
C GLY A 43 8.19 13.05 -6.00
N GLY A 44 8.83 11.92 -6.29
CA GLY A 44 10.20 11.59 -5.89
C GLY A 44 10.27 10.93 -4.51
N ALA A 45 11.28 10.06 -4.30
CA ALA A 45 11.45 9.31 -3.06
C ALA A 45 11.61 10.24 -1.83
N ASP A 46 12.38 11.33 -1.97
CA ASP A 46 12.62 12.29 -0.89
C ASP A 46 11.34 12.93 -0.34
N ALA A 47 10.33 13.17 -1.19
CA ALA A 47 9.04 13.71 -0.75
C ALA A 47 8.31 12.73 0.17
N TRP A 48 8.33 11.44 -0.18
CA TRP A 48 7.75 10.37 0.63
C TRP A 48 8.56 10.05 1.89
N HIS A 49 9.88 10.24 1.87
CA HIS A 49 10.74 10.06 3.05
C HIS A 49 10.50 11.11 4.12
N ARG A 50 10.11 12.34 3.75
CA ARG A 50 9.76 13.39 4.70
C ARG A 50 8.44 13.16 5.44
N ILE A 51 7.67 12.14 5.05
CA ILE A 51 6.38 11.82 5.68
C ILE A 51 6.59 10.73 6.74
N ASP A 52 6.52 11.15 8.01
CA ASP A 52 6.54 10.27 9.18
C ASP A 52 5.14 9.82 9.60
N ALA A 53 4.14 10.66 9.36
CA ALA A 53 2.74 10.39 9.66
C ALA A 53 1.82 10.90 8.56
N MET A 54 0.72 10.20 8.31
CA MET A 54 -0.27 10.58 7.30
C MET A 54 -1.67 10.21 7.76
N VAL A 55 -2.64 11.08 7.50
CA VAL A 55 -4.06 10.81 7.77
C VAL A 55 -4.87 11.03 6.52
N TRP A 56 -5.66 10.02 6.14
CA TRP A 56 -6.70 10.13 5.12
C TRP A 56 -8.06 10.13 5.77
N ILE A 57 -8.92 11.05 5.34
CA ILE A 57 -10.31 11.14 5.76
C ILE A 57 -11.16 11.09 4.50
N GLY A 58 -12.23 10.30 4.54
CA GLY A 58 -13.04 10.10 3.36
C GLY A 58 -14.35 9.37 3.62
N HIS A 59 -14.94 8.88 2.55
CA HIS A 59 -16.15 8.09 2.57
C HIS A 59 -16.05 6.83 1.71
N VAL A 60 -16.94 5.88 1.98
CA VAL A 60 -17.05 4.62 1.26
C VAL A 60 -18.25 4.70 0.34
N GLU A 61 -18.03 4.53 -0.96
CA GLU A 61 -19.11 4.26 -1.91
C GLU A 61 -19.24 2.74 -2.10
N SER A 62 -20.36 2.18 -1.65
CA SER A 62 -20.71 0.77 -1.86
C SER A 62 -22.22 0.62 -2.00
N ARG A 63 -22.70 -0.59 -2.33
CA ARG A 63 -24.15 -0.91 -2.28
C ARG A 63 -24.73 -0.87 -0.86
N GLY A 64 -23.87 -0.82 0.15
CA GLY A 64 -24.26 -0.78 1.56
C GLY A 64 -24.71 0.60 2.03
N ALA A 65 -24.74 0.76 3.35
CA ALA A 65 -25.01 2.06 3.96
C ALA A 65 -23.80 3.00 3.74
N PRO A 66 -24.04 4.33 3.57
CA PRO A 66 -22.98 5.31 3.57
C PRO A 66 -22.10 5.15 4.81
N ALA A 67 -20.80 5.15 4.61
CA ALA A 67 -19.82 5.07 5.67
C ALA A 67 -18.74 6.11 5.48
N HIS A 68 -18.23 6.64 6.59
CA HIS A 68 -17.05 7.48 6.60
C HIS A 68 -15.86 6.69 7.12
N PHE A 69 -14.67 7.03 6.65
CA PHE A 69 -13.46 6.41 7.15
C PHE A 69 -12.41 7.43 7.56
N VAL A 70 -11.55 6.99 8.49
CA VAL A 70 -10.30 7.65 8.84
C VAL A 70 -9.20 6.60 8.81
N LEU A 71 -8.17 6.82 8.01
CA LEU A 71 -6.95 6.03 7.99
C LEU A 71 -5.80 6.87 8.52
N ALA A 72 -5.30 6.56 9.71
CA ALA A 72 -4.08 7.13 10.25
C ALA A 72 -2.91 6.15 10.06
N MET A 73 -1.77 6.67 9.64
CA MET A 73 -0.54 5.93 9.35
C MET A 73 0.63 6.64 10.03
N LYS A 74 1.57 5.87 10.58
CA LYS A 74 2.80 6.41 11.18
C LYS A 74 3.97 5.44 10.99
N ARG A 75 5.15 5.93 10.64
CA ARG A 75 6.36 5.11 10.52
C ARG A 75 6.73 4.47 11.87
N PRO A 76 7.36 3.27 11.88
CA PRO A 76 7.79 2.51 10.71
C PRO A 76 6.66 1.73 10.01
N ASN A 77 5.64 1.22 10.71
CA ASN A 77 4.49 0.57 10.09
C ASN A 77 3.27 0.50 11.04
N LYS A 78 2.81 1.64 11.55
CA LYS A 78 1.63 1.73 12.40
C LYS A 78 0.42 2.17 11.58
N THR A 79 -0.72 1.50 11.75
CA THR A 79 -1.96 1.86 11.04
C THR A 79 -3.15 1.81 11.97
N ARG A 80 -4.08 2.75 11.78
CA ARG A 80 -5.39 2.76 12.41
C ARG A 80 -6.42 3.11 11.36
N PHE A 81 -7.30 2.17 11.06
CA PHE A 81 -8.35 2.32 10.07
C PHE A 81 -9.72 2.18 10.74
N GLU A 82 -10.43 3.31 10.82
CA GLU A 82 -11.79 3.40 11.33
C GLU A 82 -12.76 3.51 10.16
N VAL A 83 -13.86 2.75 10.23
CA VAL A 83 -15.01 2.91 9.33
C VAL A 83 -16.26 3.03 10.20
N VAL A 84 -17.02 4.10 10.01
CA VAL A 84 -18.24 4.37 10.77
C VAL A 84 -19.43 4.40 9.81
N ALA A 85 -20.41 3.51 10.06
CA ALA A 85 -21.67 3.45 9.34
C ALA A 85 -22.82 3.31 10.33
N MET A 86 -23.92 4.04 10.14
CA MET A 86 -25.12 3.97 11.01
C MET A 86 -24.79 4.06 12.52
N ASN A 87 -23.87 4.96 12.89
CA ASN A 87 -23.38 5.14 14.27
C ASN A 87 -22.72 3.88 14.89
N ARG A 88 -22.17 2.99 14.05
CA ARG A 88 -21.41 1.80 14.47
C ARG A 88 -20.02 1.84 13.86
N MET A 89 -19.00 1.59 14.67
CA MET A 89 -17.61 1.62 14.25
C MET A 89 -17.08 0.20 13.98
N ALA A 90 -16.49 0.00 12.81
CA ALA A 90 -15.47 -1.02 12.58
C ALA A 90 -14.10 -0.38 12.77
N LEU A 91 -13.17 -1.10 13.38
CA LEU A 91 -11.81 -0.62 13.60
C LEU A 91 -10.80 -1.72 13.33
N ARG A 92 -9.69 -1.33 12.72
CA ARG A 92 -8.49 -2.15 12.51
C ARG A 92 -7.28 -1.34 12.96
N VAL A 93 -6.44 -1.92 13.80
CA VAL A 93 -5.24 -1.26 14.34
C VAL A 93 -4.06 -2.20 14.23
N TYR A 94 -2.91 -1.67 13.83
CA TYR A 94 -1.63 -2.36 13.84
C TYR A 94 -0.58 -1.42 14.44
N ASP A 95 0.16 -1.87 15.45
CA ASP A 95 1.17 -1.06 16.15
C ASP A 95 2.58 -1.17 15.55
N GLY A 96 2.71 -1.90 14.44
CA GLY A 96 3.99 -2.31 13.83
C GLY A 96 4.44 -3.71 14.21
N THR A 97 3.77 -4.36 15.18
CA THR A 97 4.09 -5.71 15.66
C THR A 97 2.84 -6.54 15.93
N GLN A 98 1.88 -5.99 16.68
CA GLN A 98 0.60 -6.57 17.05
C GLN A 98 -0.52 -5.81 16.37
N GLY A 99 -1.68 -6.46 16.24
CA GLY A 99 -2.86 -5.81 15.69
C GLY A 99 -4.15 -6.29 16.31
N TRP A 100 -5.17 -5.45 16.19
CA TRP A 100 -6.49 -5.68 16.75
C TRP A 100 -7.58 -5.24 15.78
N LYS A 101 -8.70 -5.94 15.83
CA LYS A 101 -9.93 -5.59 15.11
C LYS A 101 -11.09 -5.46 16.07
N LEU A 102 -11.97 -4.53 15.76
CA LEU A 102 -13.29 -4.40 16.34
C LEU A 102 -14.30 -4.51 15.20
N ARG A 103 -15.27 -5.41 15.35
CA ARG A 103 -16.41 -5.50 14.42
C ARG A 103 -17.49 -4.49 14.84
N PRO A 104 -18.29 -3.98 13.89
CA PRO A 104 -19.47 -3.19 14.23
C PRO A 104 -20.36 -3.95 15.20
N MET A 105 -20.70 -3.31 16.32
CA MET A 105 -21.53 -3.93 17.35
C MET A 105 -22.90 -4.31 16.80
N GLN A 106 -23.39 -5.49 17.17
CA GLN A 106 -24.81 -5.84 16.96
C GLN A 106 -25.68 -5.23 18.07
N ARG A 107 -26.99 -5.17 17.84
CA ARG A 107 -27.92 -4.61 18.84
C ARG A 107 -27.89 -5.50 20.10
N GLY A 108 -27.51 -4.91 21.23
CA GLY A 108 -27.42 -5.62 22.52
C GLY A 108 -26.08 -6.28 22.80
N GLU A 109 -25.09 -6.16 21.90
CA GLU A 109 -23.73 -6.65 22.10
C GLU A 109 -22.80 -5.52 22.57
N GLY A 110 -21.86 -5.83 23.46
CA GLY A 110 -20.77 -4.91 23.82
C GLY A 110 -19.64 -4.90 22.78
N PRO A 111 -18.68 -3.98 22.89
CA PRO A 111 -17.55 -3.93 21.97
C PRO A 111 -16.66 -5.18 22.13
N ASN A 112 -16.39 -5.86 21.01
CA ASN A 112 -15.55 -7.06 20.97
C ASN A 112 -14.24 -6.79 20.22
N VAL A 113 -13.21 -6.36 20.96
CA VAL A 113 -11.86 -6.14 20.43
C VAL A 113 -11.11 -7.48 20.43
N GLN A 114 -10.79 -7.95 19.23
CA GLN A 114 -10.08 -9.21 19.01
C GLN A 114 -8.67 -8.93 18.50
N PRO A 115 -7.65 -9.72 18.91
CA PRO A 115 -6.35 -9.67 18.26
C PRO A 115 -6.46 -10.13 16.79
N TYR A 116 -5.53 -9.67 15.97
CA TYR A 116 -5.36 -10.20 14.62
C TYR A 116 -4.97 -11.67 14.66
N THR A 117 -5.47 -12.42 13.68
CA THR A 117 -4.98 -13.77 13.40
C THR A 117 -3.56 -13.71 12.82
N PRO A 118 -2.81 -14.82 12.77
CA PRO A 118 -1.49 -14.85 12.14
C PRO A 118 -1.48 -14.37 10.69
N ASP A 119 -2.53 -14.66 9.92
CA ASP A 119 -2.65 -14.19 8.53
C ASP A 119 -2.95 -12.69 8.45
N GLU A 120 -3.76 -12.16 9.37
CA GLU A 120 -4.03 -10.72 9.47
C GLU A 120 -2.76 -9.95 9.89
N LEU A 121 -1.93 -10.52 10.77
CA LEU A 121 -0.63 -9.95 11.15
C LEU A 121 0.34 -9.93 9.96
N LYS A 122 0.47 -11.03 9.21
CA LYS A 122 1.28 -11.07 7.98
C LYS A 122 0.82 -10.02 6.98
N PHE A 123 -0.50 -9.91 6.78
CA PHE A 123 -1.06 -8.92 5.89
C PHE A 123 -0.75 -7.48 6.36
N ALA A 124 -0.96 -7.17 7.64
CA ALA A 124 -0.69 -5.83 8.18
C ALA A 124 0.80 -5.47 8.16
N HIS A 125 1.68 -6.44 8.40
CA HIS A 125 3.13 -6.28 8.27
C HIS A 125 3.53 -5.95 6.81
N ASP A 126 2.92 -6.62 5.85
CA ASP A 126 3.21 -6.44 4.42
C ASP A 126 2.62 -5.15 3.84
N GLU A 127 1.55 -4.62 4.44
CA GLU A 127 1.00 -3.32 4.06
C GLU A 127 1.98 -2.21 4.46
N GLN A 128 2.64 -1.61 3.46
CA GLN A 128 3.62 -0.54 3.64
C GLN A 128 3.02 0.75 3.09
N VAL A 129 2.29 1.44 3.97
CA VAL A 129 1.16 2.26 3.53
C VAL A 129 1.54 3.69 3.13
N ILE A 130 2.63 4.24 3.67
CA ILE A 130 3.03 5.62 3.37
C ILE A 130 3.65 5.71 1.97
N ASP A 131 4.75 5.02 1.72
CA ASP A 131 5.51 5.10 0.46
C ASP A 131 5.13 4.01 -0.57
N GLY A 132 4.21 3.12 -0.23
CA GLY A 132 3.74 2.04 -1.11
C GLY A 132 4.76 0.91 -1.22
N LEU A 133 4.67 0.09 -2.27
CA LEU A 133 5.49 -1.13 -2.39
C LEU A 133 6.83 -0.92 -3.11
N LEU A 134 6.92 0.11 -3.97
CA LEU A 134 8.03 0.25 -4.93
C LEU A 134 9.18 1.11 -4.41
N ILE A 135 8.88 2.25 -3.77
CA ILE A 135 9.90 3.11 -3.16
C ILE A 135 10.60 2.30 -2.07
N ASP A 136 11.94 2.26 -2.08
CA ASP A 136 12.78 1.49 -1.14
C ASP A 136 12.42 0.01 -0.98
N HIS A 137 11.86 -0.63 -2.01
CA HIS A 137 11.40 -2.01 -1.93
C HIS A 137 12.46 -2.97 -1.34
N ALA A 138 13.74 -2.80 -1.72
CA ALA A 138 14.84 -3.64 -1.24
C ALA A 138 15.09 -3.50 0.27
N ALA A 139 15.07 -2.27 0.80
CA ALA A 139 15.23 -2.02 2.24
C ALA A 139 14.06 -2.60 3.04
N LYS A 140 12.90 -2.73 2.39
CA LYS A 140 11.68 -3.29 2.97
C LYS A 140 11.53 -4.81 2.75
N GLY A 141 12.55 -5.46 2.18
CA GLY A 141 12.55 -6.90 1.92
C GLY A 141 11.57 -7.35 0.82
N ILE A 142 11.16 -6.43 -0.05
CA ILE A 142 10.27 -6.69 -1.18
C ILE A 142 11.12 -6.97 -2.42
N ALA A 143 10.91 -8.15 -3.02
CA ALA A 143 11.49 -8.49 -4.31
C ALA A 143 10.50 -8.20 -5.44
N ILE A 144 11.00 -7.65 -6.55
CA ILE A 144 10.19 -7.24 -7.69
C ILE A 144 10.77 -7.86 -8.95
N ALA A 145 9.92 -8.49 -9.75
CA ALA A 145 10.27 -8.99 -11.08
C ALA A 145 9.30 -8.43 -12.13
N LEU A 146 9.81 -8.01 -13.27
CA LEU A 146 8.99 -7.65 -14.43
C LEU A 146 8.59 -8.95 -15.17
N GLU A 147 7.30 -9.19 -15.31
CA GLU A 147 6.79 -10.38 -16.00
C GLU A 147 6.31 -10.09 -17.43
N GLY A 148 6.05 -8.83 -17.76
CA GLY A 148 5.63 -8.43 -19.09
C GLY A 148 4.79 -7.16 -19.10
N THR A 149 3.92 -7.04 -20.10
CA THR A 149 2.97 -5.94 -20.24
C THR A 149 1.58 -6.49 -20.51
N ASP A 150 0.57 -5.83 -19.95
CA ASP A 150 -0.85 -6.14 -20.15
C ASP A 150 -1.59 -4.86 -20.59
N ASP A 151 -2.79 -5.02 -21.17
CA ASP A 151 -3.73 -3.92 -21.35
C ASP A 151 -4.68 -3.83 -20.16
N ILE A 152 -4.64 -2.73 -19.43
CA ILE A 152 -5.53 -2.43 -18.30
C ILE A 152 -6.42 -1.25 -18.70
N GLU A 153 -7.71 -1.51 -18.87
CA GLU A 153 -8.71 -0.48 -19.25
C GLU A 153 -8.31 0.33 -20.50
N GLY A 154 -7.74 -0.36 -21.51
CA GLY A 154 -7.31 0.24 -22.78
C GLY A 154 -5.94 0.93 -22.74
N ARG A 155 -5.19 0.83 -21.63
CA ARG A 155 -3.83 1.38 -21.50
C ARG A 155 -2.82 0.28 -21.24
N LYS A 156 -1.65 0.39 -21.87
CA LYS A 156 -0.53 -0.52 -21.62
C LYS A 156 0.02 -0.31 -20.21
N ALA A 157 0.23 -1.40 -19.48
CA ALA A 157 0.83 -1.38 -18.15
C ALA A 157 1.86 -2.50 -17.99
N TYR A 158 2.98 -2.19 -17.32
CA TYR A 158 3.98 -3.18 -16.92
C TYR A 158 3.43 -4.04 -15.78
N ARG A 159 3.42 -5.37 -15.95
CA ARG A 159 3.04 -6.31 -14.90
C ARG A 159 4.27 -6.69 -14.08
N LEU A 160 4.26 -6.29 -12.82
CA LEU A 160 5.27 -6.63 -11.82
C LEU A 160 4.75 -7.76 -10.94
N ASN A 161 5.58 -8.77 -10.72
CA ASN A 161 5.42 -9.75 -9.65
C ASN A 161 6.19 -9.26 -8.43
N VAL A 162 5.45 -8.97 -7.36
CA VAL A 162 5.95 -8.37 -6.13
C VAL A 162 5.84 -9.39 -5.01
N ARG A 163 6.99 -9.86 -4.52
CA ARG A 163 7.12 -10.84 -3.45
C ARG A 163 7.38 -10.12 -2.13
N MET A 164 6.43 -10.25 -1.21
CA MET A 164 6.43 -9.61 0.11
C MET A 164 7.30 -10.35 1.12
N PRO A 165 7.78 -9.70 2.20
CA PRO A 165 8.55 -10.35 3.25
C PRO A 165 7.86 -11.57 3.88
N SER A 166 6.52 -11.54 4.01
CA SER A 166 5.77 -12.62 4.68
C SER A 166 5.80 -13.97 3.98
N GLY A 167 6.03 -14.00 2.66
CA GLY A 167 5.58 -15.16 1.87
C GLY A 167 4.71 -14.80 0.68
N ALA A 168 3.92 -13.73 0.81
CA ALA A 168 2.85 -13.43 -0.12
C ALA A 168 3.38 -12.86 -1.44
N THR A 169 2.65 -13.13 -2.52
CA THR A 169 2.90 -12.55 -3.83
C THR A 169 1.73 -11.65 -4.23
N ARG A 170 2.04 -10.51 -4.85
CA ARG A 170 1.08 -9.61 -5.48
C ARG A 170 1.49 -9.39 -6.93
N HIS A 171 0.52 -9.24 -7.81
CA HIS A 171 0.78 -8.67 -9.13
C HIS A 171 0.44 -7.19 -9.07
N VAL A 172 1.34 -6.32 -9.51
CA VAL A 172 1.17 -4.86 -9.54
C VAL A 172 1.33 -4.38 -10.97
N TRP A 173 0.40 -3.57 -11.46
CA TRP A 173 0.43 -3.00 -12.80
C TRP A 173 0.77 -1.52 -12.74
N ILE A 174 1.82 -1.14 -13.46
CA ILE A 174 2.32 0.23 -13.58
C ILE A 174 1.99 0.74 -14.98
N ASP A 175 1.20 1.79 -15.10
CA ASP A 175 0.85 2.37 -16.40
C ASP A 175 2.11 2.81 -17.17
N ALA A 176 2.24 2.41 -18.43
CA ALA A 176 3.47 2.60 -19.20
C ALA A 176 3.70 4.05 -19.66
N GLY A 177 2.66 4.90 -19.65
CA GLY A 177 2.76 6.32 -20.01
C GLY A 177 3.07 7.21 -18.81
N THR A 178 2.36 7.00 -17.71
CA THR A 178 2.41 7.83 -16.49
C THR A 178 3.33 7.28 -15.41
N PHE A 179 3.68 5.99 -15.48
CA PHE A 179 4.43 5.26 -14.45
C PHE A 179 3.76 5.19 -13.08
N LEU A 180 2.45 5.46 -12.98
CA LEU A 180 1.68 5.32 -11.74
C LEU A 180 1.12 3.90 -11.60
N GLU A 181 1.04 3.38 -10.37
CA GLU A 181 0.34 2.14 -10.06
C GLU A 181 -1.14 2.30 -10.42
N VAL A 182 -1.67 1.44 -11.28
CA VAL A 182 -3.09 1.50 -11.68
C VAL A 182 -3.93 0.37 -11.10
N LYS A 183 -3.28 -0.76 -10.81
CA LYS A 183 -3.94 -1.96 -10.30
C LYS A 183 -2.97 -2.78 -9.49
N TYR A 184 -3.45 -3.47 -8.47
CA TYR A 184 -2.79 -4.68 -7.99
C TYR A 184 -3.79 -5.80 -7.75
N GLU A 185 -3.29 -7.02 -7.76
CA GLU A 185 -4.04 -8.22 -7.43
C GLU A 185 -3.30 -8.98 -6.34
N ARG A 186 -4.08 -9.48 -5.39
CA ARG A 186 -3.59 -10.36 -4.34
C ARG A 186 -4.59 -11.47 -4.07
N GLU A 187 -4.11 -12.55 -3.48
CA GLU A 187 -4.98 -13.54 -2.87
C GLU A 187 -5.39 -13.09 -1.46
N ALA A 188 -6.63 -13.41 -1.11
CA ALA A 188 -7.18 -13.27 0.22
C ALA A 188 -8.02 -14.51 0.55
N ARG A 189 -8.40 -14.65 1.82
CA ARG A 189 -9.40 -15.65 2.24
C ARG A 189 -10.79 -15.02 2.23
N GLY A 190 -11.72 -15.63 1.50
CA GLY A 190 -13.13 -15.27 1.54
C GLY A 190 -13.76 -15.60 2.90
N MET A 191 -15.03 -15.21 3.08
CA MET A 191 -15.73 -15.42 4.37
C MET A 191 -15.83 -16.89 4.79
N ALA A 192 -15.89 -17.83 3.83
CA ALA A 192 -15.90 -19.27 4.08
C ALA A 192 -14.49 -19.90 4.02
N GLY A 193 -13.42 -19.09 3.99
CA GLY A 193 -12.03 -19.53 4.05
C GLY A 193 -11.41 -19.92 2.70
N GLN A 194 -12.18 -19.93 1.61
CA GLN A 194 -11.69 -20.22 0.26
C GLN A 194 -10.77 -19.10 -0.25
N PRO A 195 -9.77 -19.40 -1.11
CA PRO A 195 -8.99 -18.38 -1.80
C PRO A 195 -9.88 -17.52 -2.70
N VAL A 196 -9.76 -16.20 -2.57
CA VAL A 196 -10.44 -15.22 -3.41
C VAL A 196 -9.39 -14.26 -3.95
N LYS A 197 -9.42 -14.02 -5.27
CA LYS A 197 -8.61 -12.97 -5.89
C LYS A 197 -9.25 -11.62 -5.59
N VAL A 198 -8.47 -10.73 -4.99
CA VAL A 198 -8.86 -9.34 -4.76
C VAL A 198 -8.10 -8.48 -5.74
N ALA A 199 -8.82 -7.78 -6.62
CA ALA A 199 -8.27 -6.76 -7.50
C ALA A 199 -8.53 -5.39 -6.88
N VAL A 200 -7.52 -4.53 -6.85
CA VAL A 200 -7.63 -3.16 -6.34
C VAL A 200 -7.13 -2.22 -7.41
N TYR A 201 -7.91 -1.17 -7.68
CA TYR A 201 -7.60 -0.14 -8.67
C TYR A 201 -7.34 1.19 -7.97
N TYR A 202 -6.29 1.88 -8.44
CA TYR A 202 -5.93 3.22 -7.99
C TYR A 202 -6.37 4.22 -9.04
N ARG A 203 -7.19 5.19 -8.62
CA ARG A 203 -7.85 6.14 -9.51
C ARG A 203 -7.74 7.56 -8.97
N ASN A 204 -7.99 8.52 -9.85
CA ASN A 204 -8.00 9.95 -9.54
C ASN A 204 -6.72 10.38 -8.81
N TYR A 205 -5.57 10.14 -9.44
CA TYR A 205 -4.30 10.63 -8.91
C TYR A 205 -4.28 12.15 -8.88
N GLN A 206 -3.90 12.71 -7.75
CA GLN A 206 -3.71 14.13 -7.57
C GLN A 206 -2.40 14.41 -6.85
N THR A 207 -1.81 15.56 -7.17
CA THR A 207 -0.65 16.08 -6.46
C THR A 207 -1.14 16.98 -5.33
N ILE A 208 -0.80 16.62 -4.10
CA ILE A 208 -1.04 17.44 -2.90
C ILE A 208 0.34 17.83 -2.37
N HIS A 209 0.65 19.13 -2.41
CA HIS A 209 2.00 19.65 -2.25
C HIS A 209 2.98 19.05 -3.27
N ASP A 210 3.93 18.24 -2.84
CA ASP A 210 4.97 17.59 -3.64
C ASP A 210 4.74 16.08 -3.80
N VAL A 211 3.60 15.57 -3.32
CA VAL A 211 3.29 14.15 -3.29
C VAL A 211 2.09 13.84 -4.19
N THR A 212 2.26 12.88 -5.09
CA THR A 212 1.19 12.42 -6.00
C THR A 212 0.67 11.06 -5.56
N LEU A 213 -0.62 10.99 -5.23
CA LEU A 213 -1.28 9.79 -4.70
C LEU A 213 -2.71 9.63 -5.24
N PRO A 214 -3.28 8.41 -5.26
CA PRO A 214 -4.65 8.19 -5.71
C PRO A 214 -5.63 8.70 -4.64
N LEU A 215 -6.70 9.37 -5.07
CA LEU A 215 -7.79 9.78 -4.18
C LEU A 215 -9.01 8.86 -4.24
N VAL A 216 -8.97 7.84 -5.11
CA VAL A 216 -10.00 6.79 -5.14
C VAL A 216 -9.32 5.42 -5.20
N ILE A 217 -9.68 4.55 -4.25
CA ILE A 217 -9.21 3.17 -4.18
C ILE A 217 -10.42 2.26 -4.32
N GLU A 218 -10.49 1.50 -5.42
CA GLU A 218 -11.62 0.62 -5.73
C GLU A 218 -11.21 -0.84 -5.56
N SER A 219 -11.91 -1.59 -4.72
CA SER A 219 -11.61 -2.99 -4.40
C SER A 219 -12.69 -3.93 -4.90
N HIS A 220 -12.30 -4.96 -5.66
CA HIS A 220 -13.15 -6.03 -6.15
C HIS A 220 -12.73 -7.35 -5.52
N ALA A 221 -13.58 -7.90 -4.64
CA ALA A 221 -13.33 -9.17 -3.97
C ALA A 221 -14.01 -10.34 -4.72
N GLY A 222 -13.47 -10.71 -5.87
CA GLY A 222 -14.02 -11.77 -6.72
C GLY A 222 -15.14 -11.31 -7.69
N PRO A 223 -15.54 -12.17 -8.64
CA PRO A 223 -16.31 -11.79 -9.81
C PRO A 223 -17.76 -11.36 -9.54
N GLU A 224 -18.37 -11.81 -8.44
CA GLU A 224 -19.77 -11.51 -8.10
C GLU A 224 -19.92 -10.38 -7.06
N GLN A 225 -18.83 -9.91 -6.46
CA GLN A 225 -18.89 -8.84 -5.47
C GLN A 225 -18.86 -7.47 -6.14
N THR A 226 -19.76 -6.60 -5.70
CA THR A 226 -19.72 -5.20 -6.13
C THR A 226 -18.49 -4.54 -5.57
N ALA A 227 -17.89 -3.63 -6.35
CA ALA A 227 -16.71 -2.91 -5.91
C ALA A 227 -17.06 -2.00 -4.73
N ASP A 228 -16.20 -2.00 -3.72
CA ASP A 228 -16.19 -0.99 -2.67
C ASP A 228 -15.16 0.08 -3.06
N LYS A 229 -15.54 1.36 -3.03
CA LYS A 229 -14.62 2.47 -3.27
C LYS A 229 -14.37 3.25 -2.00
N LEU A 230 -13.10 3.46 -1.67
CA LEU A 230 -12.68 4.48 -0.71
C LEU A 230 -12.41 5.76 -1.49
N VAL A 231 -13.20 6.79 -1.24
CA VAL A 231 -13.00 8.14 -1.79
C VAL A 231 -12.33 8.98 -0.70
N ILE A 232 -11.14 9.49 -0.99
CA ILE A 232 -10.32 10.27 -0.05
C ILE A 232 -10.65 11.75 -0.25
N ASP A 233 -11.28 12.34 0.75
CA ASP A 233 -11.73 13.74 0.74
C ASP A 233 -10.64 14.68 1.26
N LYS A 234 -9.81 14.21 2.20
CA LYS A 234 -8.73 14.99 2.81
C LYS A 234 -7.51 14.13 3.11
N VAL A 235 -6.33 14.70 2.85
CA VAL A 235 -5.03 14.14 3.20
C VAL A 235 -4.31 15.13 4.11
N GLN A 236 -3.72 14.64 5.20
CA GLN A 236 -2.85 15.40 6.09
C GLN A 236 -1.49 14.72 6.15
N PHE A 237 -0.43 15.47 5.87
CA PHE A 237 0.95 15.02 6.02
C PHE A 237 1.53 15.53 7.34
N ASN A 238 2.25 14.66 8.04
CA ASN A 238 2.89 14.89 9.33
C ASN A 238 1.99 15.51 10.42
N PRO A 239 0.73 15.07 10.60
CA PRO A 239 -0.02 15.46 11.79
C PRO A 239 0.63 14.86 13.05
N THR A 240 0.50 15.55 14.19
CA THR A 240 0.92 15.01 15.48
C THR A 240 0.01 13.85 15.88
N LEU A 241 0.54 12.62 15.86
CA LEU A 241 -0.17 11.40 16.25
C LEU A 241 0.48 10.76 17.48
N ASP A 242 -0.28 10.66 18.57
CA ASP A 242 0.10 9.91 19.77
C ASP A 242 0.19 8.41 19.44
N ASP A 243 1.25 7.75 19.92
CA ASP A 243 1.46 6.31 19.72
C ASP A 243 0.33 5.46 20.33
N ASN A 244 -0.35 5.95 21.36
CA ASN A 244 -1.50 5.29 21.98
C ASN A 244 -2.69 5.15 21.02
N LEU A 245 -2.75 5.93 19.93
CA LEU A 245 -3.78 5.74 18.88
C LEU A 245 -3.66 4.36 18.22
N PHE A 246 -2.44 3.81 18.17
CA PHE A 246 -2.12 2.54 17.54
C PHE A 246 -2.05 1.37 18.53
N ALA A 247 -2.22 1.62 19.82
CA ALA A 247 -2.27 0.58 20.84
C ALA A 247 -3.61 -0.19 20.77
N ARG A 248 -3.69 -1.28 21.56
CA ARG A 248 -4.94 -2.03 21.73
C ARG A 248 -6.09 -1.08 22.11
N PRO A 249 -7.20 -1.04 21.34
CA PRO A 249 -8.31 -0.15 21.64
C PRO A 249 -8.92 -0.46 23.01
N VAL A 250 -8.94 0.53 23.90
CA VAL A 250 -9.68 0.48 25.16
C VAL A 250 -11.07 1.02 24.89
N VAL A 251 -12.01 0.15 24.56
CA VAL A 251 -13.41 0.56 24.38
C VAL A 251 -14.08 0.52 25.75
N ALA A 252 -14.04 1.65 26.47
CA ALA A 252 -14.95 1.83 27.61
C ALA A 252 -16.38 1.82 27.08
N ALA A 253 -17.29 1.15 27.79
CA ALA A 253 -18.68 0.92 27.38
C ALA A 253 -19.51 2.17 27.05
N ASP A 254 -18.95 3.38 27.18
CA ASP A 254 -19.68 4.63 27.03
C ASP A 254 -19.03 5.68 26.11
N ARG A 255 -17.75 5.57 25.70
CA ARG A 255 -17.11 6.59 24.83
C ARG A 255 -15.99 6.00 23.97
N SER A 256 -16.28 5.69 22.71
CA SER A 256 -15.26 5.47 21.69
C SER A 256 -14.54 6.80 21.44
N ARG A 257 -13.26 6.91 21.83
CA ARG A 257 -12.40 8.00 21.34
C ARG A 257 -12.12 7.73 19.86
N SER A 258 -12.98 8.25 18.98
CA SER A 258 -12.63 8.41 17.56
C SER A 258 -11.34 9.21 17.46
N VAL A 259 -10.56 9.02 16.40
CA VAL A 259 -9.46 9.94 16.11
C VAL A 259 -10.07 11.33 15.96
N GLN A 260 -9.93 12.19 16.98
CA GLN A 260 -10.18 13.62 16.84
C GLN A 260 -9.04 14.18 16.01
N ALA A 261 -9.08 13.97 14.70
CA ALA A 261 -8.41 14.87 13.78
C ALA A 261 -9.25 16.15 13.83
N HIS A 262 -8.94 17.05 14.77
CA HIS A 262 -9.54 18.37 14.78
C HIS A 262 -9.31 19.00 13.40
N PRO A 263 -10.36 19.53 12.75
CA PRO A 263 -10.20 20.19 11.45
C PRO A 263 -9.31 21.44 11.51
N ASP A 264 -9.08 21.99 12.70
CA ASP A 264 -8.40 23.27 12.92
C ASP A 264 -7.06 23.11 13.66
N ALA A 265 -6.05 22.55 13.00
CA ALA A 265 -4.65 22.75 13.37
C ALA A 265 -3.74 22.35 12.20
N GLY A 266 -3.59 23.26 11.25
CA GLY A 266 -2.76 23.09 10.05
C GLY A 266 -3.55 23.51 8.83
N ALA A 267 -3.05 24.51 8.11
CA ALA A 267 -3.71 25.16 6.99
C ALA A 267 -4.34 24.13 6.04
N ALA A 268 -5.66 23.97 6.14
CA ALA A 268 -6.42 23.14 5.25
C ALA A 268 -6.47 23.85 3.90
N VAL A 269 -5.86 23.26 2.87
CA VAL A 269 -6.11 23.69 1.50
C VAL A 269 -7.46 23.10 1.10
N THR A 270 -8.50 23.93 1.14
CA THR A 270 -9.80 23.61 0.54
C THR A 270 -9.62 23.61 -0.98
N MET A 271 -9.76 22.45 -1.62
CA MET A 271 -9.68 22.36 -3.09
C MET A 271 -10.97 22.93 -3.70
N PRO A 272 -10.87 23.77 -4.77
CA PRO A 272 -12.04 24.35 -5.40
C PRO A 272 -12.89 23.25 -6.05
N HIS A 273 -14.19 23.25 -5.74
CA HIS A 273 -15.16 22.45 -6.47
C HIS A 273 -15.25 22.97 -7.91
N GLY A 274 -14.86 22.13 -8.86
CA GLY A 274 -15.09 22.39 -10.27
C GLY A 274 -16.59 22.50 -10.51
N THR A 275 -17.04 23.69 -10.88
CA THR A 275 -18.41 23.95 -11.33
C THR A 275 -18.66 23.18 -12.61
N ALA A 276 -19.48 22.14 -12.53
CA ALA A 276 -20.19 21.63 -13.69
C ALA A 276 -21.11 22.75 -14.19
N THR A 277 -20.95 23.13 -15.46
CA THR A 277 -21.87 24.05 -16.17
C THR A 277 -22.48 23.26 -17.34
N PRO A 278 -23.68 23.65 -17.78
CA PRO A 278 -24.88 22.81 -17.88
C PRO A 278 -24.85 21.76 -19.00
#